data_AF-G0U7C1-F1
#
_entry.id   AF-G0U7C1-F1
#
_cell.length_a   1.000
_cell.length_b   1.000
_cell.length_c   1.000
_cell.angle_alpha   90.00
_cell.angle_beta   90.00
_cell.angle_gamma   90.00
#
_symmetry.space_group_name_H-M   'P 1'
#
loop_
_entity.id
_entity.type
_entity.pdbx_description
1 polymer ?
#
loop_
_entity_poly.entity_id
_entity_poly.type
_entity_poly.pdbx_seq_one_letter_code
_entity_poly.pdbx_strand_id
1 'polypeptide(L)'
;MDMISISETDKDVINGLLTCGVSRILARHAIVVLHHYRNTSKEDIPGDVLFCGCLLYAQKQCNYPSDSSFLCSYSKQVRETDVIGFELALVQVVRQNVLLVEACLRPTLHELLLSKSICGPDRKRLIQISLHFINELYKTRWCLLPQVAARGALRLACEKCNIALLQLPASFTDRSVDDVVTYLRSCFECHG
;
A
#
# COMPACT_ATOMS: atom_id res chain seq x y z
N MET A 1 5.01 4.52 16.20
CA MET A 1 5.93 3.43 15.76
C MET A 1 5.16 2.20 15.25
N ASP A 2 3.95 1.94 15.75
CA ASP A 2 3.15 0.75 15.41
C ASP A 2 2.77 0.59 13.92
N MET A 3 2.73 1.68 13.16
CA MET A 3 2.43 1.65 11.72
C MET A 3 3.58 1.11 10.87
N ILE A 4 4.80 1.11 11.39
CA ILE A 4 6.02 0.69 10.68
C ILE A 4 6.38 -0.76 11.06
N SER A 5 6.05 -1.19 12.28
CA SER A 5 6.40 -2.51 12.79
C SER A 5 5.52 -3.61 12.18
N ILE A 6 6.14 -4.50 11.40
CA ILE A 6 5.54 -5.71 10.86
C ILE A 6 6.46 -6.91 11.10
N SER A 7 5.88 -8.12 11.21
CA SER A 7 6.66 -9.34 11.46
C SER A 7 7.55 -9.70 10.27
N GLU A 8 8.61 -10.48 10.48
CA GLU A 8 9.46 -10.98 9.38
C GLU A 8 8.65 -11.80 8.38
N THR A 9 7.74 -12.66 8.86
CA THR A 9 6.81 -13.41 8.00
C THR A 9 5.99 -12.48 7.10
N ASP A 10 5.46 -11.38 7.64
CA ASP A 10 4.67 -10.44 6.84
C ASP A 10 5.56 -9.68 5.83
N LYS A 11 6.81 -9.37 6.17
CA LYS A 11 7.78 -8.76 5.24
C LYS A 11 8.05 -9.68 4.05
N ASP A 12 8.29 -10.96 4.30
CA ASP A 12 8.56 -11.95 3.25
C ASP A 12 7.36 -12.11 2.32
N VAL A 13 6.15 -12.18 2.89
CA VAL A 13 4.90 -12.24 2.11
C VAL A 13 4.72 -10.98 1.26
N ILE A 14 4.92 -9.78 1.82
CA ILE A 14 4.79 -8.53 1.08
C ILE A 14 5.81 -8.45 -0.05
N ASN A 15 7.07 -8.80 0.21
CA ASN A 15 8.12 -8.81 -0.81
C ASN A 15 7.75 -9.78 -1.93
N GLY A 16 7.31 -10.99 -1.58
CA GLY A 16 6.79 -11.96 -2.54
C GLY A 16 5.67 -11.39 -3.39
N LEU A 17 4.67 -10.73 -2.78
CA LEU A 17 3.52 -10.16 -3.50
C LEU A 17 3.95 -9.04 -4.46
N LEU A 18 4.98 -8.28 -4.11
CA LEU A 18 5.53 -7.23 -4.96
C LEU A 18 6.36 -7.79 -6.13
N THR A 19 6.88 -9.02 -6.04
CA THR A 19 7.77 -9.62 -7.05
C THR A 19 7.16 -10.80 -7.83
N CYS A 20 5.98 -11.30 -7.46
CA CYS A 20 5.41 -12.54 -8.03
C CYS A 20 4.82 -12.41 -9.45
N GLY A 21 4.98 -11.26 -10.12
CA GLY A 21 4.61 -11.07 -11.53
C GLY A 21 3.11 -10.82 -11.78
N VAL A 22 2.29 -10.71 -10.74
CA VAL A 22 0.87 -10.33 -10.87
C VAL A 22 0.70 -8.83 -11.13
N SER A 23 -0.49 -8.41 -11.53
CA SER A 23 -0.77 -6.99 -11.74
C SER A 23 -0.53 -6.17 -10.45
N ARG A 24 0.03 -4.98 -10.62
CA ARG A 24 0.32 -4.04 -9.51
C ARG A 24 -0.89 -3.77 -8.63
N ILE A 25 -2.09 -3.66 -9.22
CA ILE A 25 -3.35 -3.44 -8.49
C ILE A 25 -3.65 -4.64 -7.59
N LEU A 26 -3.54 -5.85 -8.14
CA LEU A 26 -3.84 -7.09 -7.43
C LEU A 26 -2.87 -7.31 -6.25
N ALA A 27 -1.57 -7.18 -6.50
CA ALA A 27 -0.53 -7.32 -5.47
C ALA A 27 -0.79 -6.40 -4.26
N ARG A 28 -1.14 -5.15 -4.52
CA ARG A 28 -1.34 -4.16 -3.46
C ARG A 28 -2.65 -4.29 -2.74
N HIS A 29 -3.69 -4.76 -3.42
CA HIS A 29 -4.92 -5.14 -2.77
C HIS A 29 -4.62 -6.29 -1.78
N ALA A 30 -3.90 -7.34 -2.23
CA ALA A 30 -3.48 -8.44 -1.35
C ALA A 30 -2.65 -7.96 -0.14
N ILE A 31 -1.74 -7.01 -0.33
CA ILE A 31 -0.97 -6.40 0.77
C ILE A 31 -1.88 -5.67 1.77
N VAL A 32 -2.85 -4.88 1.31
CA VAL A 32 -3.79 -4.18 2.20
C VAL A 32 -4.66 -5.17 2.97
N VAL A 33 -5.08 -6.25 2.32
CA VAL A 33 -5.83 -7.36 2.92
C VAL A 33 -5.01 -8.03 4.03
N LEU A 34 -3.74 -8.33 3.78
CA LEU A 34 -2.81 -8.86 4.77
C LEU A 34 -2.72 -7.95 6.00
N HIS A 35 -2.48 -6.65 5.79
CA HIS A 35 -2.38 -5.69 6.90
C HIS A 35 -3.70 -5.55 7.66
N HIS A 36 -4.84 -5.58 6.98
CA HIS A 36 -6.15 -5.56 7.63
C HIS A 36 -6.36 -6.80 8.51
N TYR A 37 -6.04 -7.98 7.98
CA TYR A 37 -6.14 -9.22 8.73
C TYR A 37 -5.24 -9.18 9.97
N ARG A 38 -3.96 -8.81 9.82
CA ARG A 38 -3.00 -8.68 10.94
C ARG A 38 -3.35 -7.60 11.96
N ASN A 39 -4.12 -6.60 11.58
CA ASN A 39 -4.63 -5.58 12.50
C ASN A 39 -5.80 -6.11 13.36
N THR A 40 -6.47 -7.18 12.90
CA THR A 40 -7.68 -7.72 13.54
C THR A 40 -7.42 -9.05 14.24
N SER A 41 -6.53 -9.88 13.69
CA SER A 41 -6.18 -11.20 14.17
C SER A 41 -4.70 -11.27 14.54
N LYS A 42 -4.42 -12.04 15.60
CA LYS A 42 -3.07 -12.39 16.06
C LYS A 42 -2.74 -13.87 15.79
N GLU A 43 -3.58 -14.56 15.03
CA GLU A 43 -3.34 -15.96 14.70
C GLU A 43 -2.03 -16.11 13.92
N ASP A 44 -1.29 -17.15 14.26
CA ASP A 44 -0.05 -17.48 13.57
C ASP A 44 -0.37 -18.35 12.36
N ILE A 45 -0.34 -17.75 11.17
CA ILE A 45 -0.63 -18.39 9.90
C ILE A 45 0.67 -18.49 9.10
N PRO A 46 0.98 -19.65 8.50
CA PRO A 46 2.15 -19.82 7.64
C PRO A 46 2.20 -18.77 6.52
N GLY A 47 3.39 -18.26 6.23
CA GLY A 47 3.62 -17.23 5.21
C GLY A 47 3.05 -17.59 3.84
N ASP A 48 3.20 -18.84 3.40
CA ASP A 48 2.70 -19.26 2.09
C ASP A 48 1.17 -19.29 2.02
N VAL A 49 0.50 -19.62 3.13
CA VAL A 49 -0.97 -19.56 3.25
C VAL A 49 -1.44 -18.11 3.22
N LEU A 50 -0.75 -17.21 3.94
CA LEU A 50 -1.02 -15.76 3.90
C LEU A 50 -0.88 -15.20 2.49
N PHE A 51 0.23 -15.54 1.82
CA PHE A 51 0.52 -15.12 0.46
C PHE A 51 -0.59 -15.57 -0.51
N CYS A 52 -0.89 -16.87 -0.55
CA CYS A 52 -1.85 -17.42 -1.49
C CYS A 52 -3.28 -16.95 -1.19
N GLY A 53 -3.67 -16.91 0.09
CA GLY A 53 -5.03 -16.53 0.48
C GLY A 53 -5.32 -15.04 0.29
N CYS A 54 -4.37 -14.15 0.62
CA CYS A 54 -4.54 -12.72 0.35
C CYS A 54 -4.65 -12.44 -1.14
N LEU A 55 -3.86 -13.16 -1.95
CA LEU A 55 -3.86 -13.00 -3.40
C LEU A 55 -5.15 -13.56 -4.04
N LEU A 56 -5.61 -14.73 -3.59
CA LEU A 56 -6.90 -15.32 -4.01
C LEU A 56 -8.07 -14.40 -3.65
N TYR A 57 -8.09 -13.88 -2.42
CA TYR A 57 -9.11 -12.93 -1.96
C TYR A 57 -9.14 -11.68 -2.85
N ALA A 58 -7.97 -11.06 -3.07
CA ALA A 58 -7.85 -9.86 -3.89
C ALA A 58 -8.27 -10.13 -5.35
N GLN A 59 -7.98 -11.32 -5.88
CA GLN A 59 -8.35 -11.71 -7.24
C GLN A 59 -9.87 -11.76 -7.40
N LYS A 60 -10.55 -12.41 -6.45
CA LYS A 60 -12.01 -12.51 -6.41
C LYS A 60 -12.66 -11.13 -6.26
N GLN A 61 -12.17 -10.30 -5.33
CA GLN A 61 -12.71 -8.96 -5.12
C GLN A 61 -12.54 -8.03 -6.31
N CYS A 62 -11.41 -8.12 -7.03
CA CYS A 62 -11.15 -7.30 -8.21
C CYS A 62 -11.83 -7.82 -9.49
N ASN A 63 -12.58 -8.93 -9.44
CA ASN A 63 -13.11 -9.63 -10.62
C ASN A 63 -12.02 -9.87 -11.69
N TYR A 64 -10.78 -10.12 -11.25
CA TYR A 64 -9.67 -10.33 -12.17
C TYR A 64 -9.81 -11.73 -12.80
N PRO A 65 -9.69 -11.88 -14.13
CA PRO A 65 -9.93 -13.15 -14.80
C PRO A 65 -9.10 -14.27 -14.17
N SER A 66 -9.73 -15.44 -14.06
CA SER A 66 -9.25 -16.60 -13.31
C SER A 66 -8.10 -17.34 -14.00
N ASP A 67 -7.17 -16.65 -14.64
CA ASP A 67 -5.88 -17.24 -15.02
C ASP A 67 -5.07 -17.44 -13.74
N SER A 68 -5.54 -18.37 -12.91
CA SER A 68 -4.97 -18.82 -11.64
C SER A 68 -3.70 -19.65 -11.86
N SER A 69 -3.07 -19.56 -13.03
CA SER A 69 -1.80 -20.22 -13.34
C SER A 69 -0.70 -19.81 -12.34
N PHE A 70 -0.75 -18.56 -11.85
CA PHE A 70 0.12 -18.10 -10.77
C PHE A 70 -0.22 -18.80 -9.44
N LEU A 71 -1.49 -18.92 -9.04
CA LEU A 71 -1.86 -19.67 -7.84
C LEU A 71 -1.42 -21.13 -7.94
N CYS A 72 -1.57 -21.78 -9.10
CA CYS A 72 -1.10 -23.15 -9.35
C CYS A 72 0.42 -23.34 -9.20
N SER A 73 1.22 -22.28 -9.38
CA SER A 73 2.67 -22.36 -9.19
C SER A 73 3.08 -22.28 -7.72
N TYR A 74 2.39 -21.46 -6.92
CA TYR A 74 2.66 -21.30 -5.48
C TYR A 74 1.88 -22.31 -4.61
N SER A 75 0.71 -22.76 -5.04
CA SER A 75 -0.11 -23.75 -4.33
C SER A 75 0.49 -25.16 -4.35
N LYS A 76 1.46 -25.46 -5.21
CA LYS A 76 2.18 -26.75 -5.16
C LYS A 76 2.90 -26.99 -3.83
N GLN A 77 3.15 -25.92 -3.07
CA GLN A 77 3.83 -25.96 -1.78
C GLN A 77 2.86 -25.89 -0.59
N VAL A 78 1.56 -25.67 -0.82
CA VAL A 78 0.56 -25.40 0.24
C VAL A 78 -0.72 -26.18 -0.02
N ARG A 79 -1.31 -26.78 1.04
CA ARG A 79 -2.60 -27.45 0.89
C ARG A 79 -3.68 -26.45 0.49
N GLU A 80 -4.36 -26.74 -0.61
CA GLU A 80 -5.44 -25.88 -1.15
C GLU A 80 -6.54 -25.61 -0.12
N THR A 81 -6.86 -26.59 0.73
CA THR A 81 -7.84 -26.45 1.82
C THR A 81 -7.46 -25.38 2.83
N ASP A 82 -6.17 -25.22 3.13
CA ASP A 82 -5.68 -24.23 4.09
C ASP A 82 -5.79 -22.81 3.48
N VAL A 83 -5.49 -22.68 2.18
CA VAL A 83 -5.63 -21.43 1.44
C VAL A 83 -7.09 -20.99 1.33
N ILE A 84 -7.98 -21.92 0.96
CA ILE A 84 -9.43 -21.63 0.87
C ILE A 84 -10.00 -21.32 2.25
N GLY A 85 -9.63 -22.09 3.28
CA GLY A 85 -10.06 -21.84 4.65
C GLY A 85 -9.66 -20.46 5.14
N PHE A 86 -8.41 -20.05 4.87
CA PHE A 86 -7.94 -18.70 5.19
C PHE A 86 -8.63 -17.62 4.37
N GLU A 87 -8.88 -17.84 3.07
CA GLU A 87 -9.63 -16.89 2.25
C GLU A 87 -11.06 -16.65 2.78
N LEU A 88 -11.73 -17.69 3.25
CA LEU A 88 -13.04 -17.55 3.92
C LEU A 88 -12.95 -16.75 5.21
N ALA A 89 -11.87 -16.89 5.99
CA ALA A 89 -11.62 -16.05 7.16
C ALA A 89 -11.41 -14.57 6.76
N LEU A 90 -10.68 -14.31 5.67
CA LEU A 90 -10.50 -12.95 5.14
C LEU A 90 -11.83 -12.30 4.75
N VAL A 91 -12.80 -13.05 4.22
CA VAL A 91 -14.15 -12.54 3.92
C VAL A 91 -14.88 -12.03 5.18
N GLN A 92 -14.64 -12.65 6.34
CA GLN A 92 -15.26 -12.22 7.59
C GLN A 92 -14.55 -11.00 8.21
N VAL A 93 -13.26 -10.84 7.95
CA VAL A 93 -12.42 -9.82 8.59
C VAL A 93 -12.30 -8.54 7.75
N VAL A 94 -12.16 -8.68 6.43
CA VAL A 94 -11.88 -7.56 5.52
C VAL A 94 -13.18 -7.04 4.90
N ARG A 95 -13.45 -5.75 5.10
CA ARG A 95 -14.61 -5.07 4.50
C ARG A 95 -14.44 -5.00 2.97
N GLN A 96 -15.56 -5.07 2.24
CA GLN A 96 -15.62 -5.12 0.77
C GLN A 96 -15.01 -3.93 0.02
N ASN A 97 -14.64 -2.83 0.70
CA ASN A 97 -14.14 -1.61 0.06
C ASN A 97 -12.69 -1.31 0.45
N VAL A 98 -11.75 -1.98 -0.21
CA VAL A 98 -10.31 -1.68 -0.09
C VAL A 98 -9.96 -0.50 -1.00
N LEU A 99 -9.53 0.62 -0.40
CA LEU A 99 -9.07 1.80 -1.13
C LEU A 99 -7.54 1.80 -1.22
N LEU A 100 -7.01 1.80 -2.44
CA LEU A 100 -5.58 1.89 -2.68
C LEU A 100 -5.04 3.31 -2.46
N VAL A 101 -3.80 3.42 -1.99
CA VAL A 101 -3.15 4.71 -1.70
C VAL A 101 -3.06 5.57 -2.98
N GLU A 102 -2.78 4.97 -4.14
CA GLU A 102 -2.75 5.73 -5.40
C GLU A 102 -4.09 6.30 -5.82
N ALA A 103 -5.20 5.64 -5.47
CA ALA A 103 -6.52 6.17 -5.76
C ALA A 103 -6.77 7.50 -5.02
N CYS A 104 -6.08 7.72 -3.90
CA CYS A 104 -6.13 8.96 -3.13
C CYS A 104 -5.22 10.06 -3.71
N LEU A 105 -4.26 9.75 -4.58
CA LEU A 105 -3.34 10.78 -5.10
C LEU A 105 -4.05 11.87 -5.88
N ARG A 106 -4.99 11.52 -6.75
CA ARG A 106 -5.71 12.50 -7.58
C ARG A 106 -6.49 13.52 -6.74
N PRO A 107 -7.37 13.12 -5.80
CA PRO A 107 -8.07 14.09 -4.96
C PRO A 107 -7.11 14.87 -4.05
N THR A 108 -6.09 14.23 -3.48
CA THR A 108 -5.08 14.92 -2.65
C THR A 108 -4.26 15.95 -3.45
N LEU A 109 -3.88 15.62 -4.68
CA LEU A 109 -3.22 16.56 -5.57
C LEU A 109 -4.15 17.71 -5.96
N HIS A 110 -5.43 17.44 -6.21
CA HIS A 110 -6.40 18.48 -6.50
C HIS A 110 -6.55 19.44 -5.30
N GLU A 111 -6.66 18.91 -4.08
CA GLU A 111 -6.68 19.70 -2.84
C GLU A 111 -5.45 20.61 -2.73
N LEU A 112 -4.26 20.10 -3.03
CA LEU A 112 -3.03 20.90 -3.09
C LEU A 112 -3.08 21.98 -4.18
N LEU A 113 -3.56 21.63 -5.38
CA LEU A 113 -3.63 22.56 -6.52
C LEU A 113 -4.60 23.72 -6.30
N LEU A 114 -5.64 23.53 -5.49
CA LEU A 114 -6.54 24.62 -5.07
C LEU A 114 -5.81 25.68 -4.25
N SER A 115 -4.81 25.27 -3.45
CA SER A 115 -3.99 26.19 -2.65
C SER A 115 -2.80 26.76 -3.41
N LYS A 116 -2.32 26.07 -4.45
CA LYS A 116 -1.10 26.44 -5.17
C LYS A 116 -1.12 26.01 -6.64
N SER A 117 -0.82 26.94 -7.54
CA SER A 117 -0.57 26.62 -8.94
C SER A 117 0.78 25.88 -9.09
N ILE A 118 0.74 24.69 -9.69
CA ILE A 118 1.91 23.89 -10.03
C ILE A 118 1.93 23.71 -11.55
N CYS A 119 3.06 24.01 -12.18
CA CYS A 119 3.23 23.90 -13.62
C CYS A 119 3.11 22.44 -14.10
N GLY A 120 2.68 22.24 -15.36
CA GLY A 120 2.45 20.92 -15.95
C GLY A 120 3.62 19.92 -15.83
N PRO A 121 4.87 20.30 -16.14
CA PRO A 121 6.04 19.44 -15.99
C PRO A 121 6.28 19.01 -14.53
N ASP A 122 6.16 19.95 -13.59
CA ASP A 122 6.32 19.68 -12.16
C ASP A 122 5.22 18.76 -11.64
N ARG A 123 4.00 18.88 -12.16
CA ARG A 123 2.89 17.99 -11.81
C ARG A 123 3.19 16.54 -12.19
N LYS A 124 3.73 16.29 -13.38
CA LYS A 124 4.08 14.92 -13.81
C LYS A 124 5.20 14.35 -12.92
N ARG A 125 6.25 15.14 -12.68
CA ARG A 125 7.37 14.75 -11.80
C ARG A 125 6.90 14.45 -10.38
N LEU A 126 6.03 15.30 -9.84
CA LEU A 126 5.44 15.16 -8.51
C LEU A 126 4.65 13.86 -8.37
N ILE A 127 3.82 13.51 -9.36
CA ILE A 127 3.07 12.26 -9.37
C ILE A 127 4.03 11.06 -9.41
N GLN A 128 5.06 11.09 -10.27
CA GLN A 128 6.02 9.99 -10.38
C GLN A 128 6.76 9.73 -9.07
N ILE A 129 7.26 10.78 -8.42
CA ILE A 129 7.94 10.67 -7.12
C ILE A 129 6.96 10.20 -6.04
N SER A 130 5.73 10.71 -6.02
CA SER A 130 4.71 10.28 -5.06
C SER A 130 4.39 8.78 -5.21
N LEU A 131 4.25 8.29 -6.44
CA LEU A 131 4.03 6.86 -6.72
C LEU A 131 5.22 6.00 -6.26
N HIS A 132 6.45 6.52 -6.37
CA HIS A 132 7.64 5.85 -5.88
C HIS A 132 7.61 5.73 -4.35
N PHE A 133 7.29 6.81 -3.64
CA PHE A 133 7.16 6.79 -2.17
C PHE A 133 6.04 5.88 -1.68
N ILE A 134 4.90 5.86 -2.38
CA ILE A 134 3.79 4.98 -2.04
C ILE A 134 4.17 3.51 -2.10
N ASN A 135 5.09 3.10 -2.99
CA ASN A 135 5.58 1.72 -3.01
C ASN A 135 6.17 1.31 -1.65
N GLU A 136 6.91 2.20 -0.99
CA GLU A 136 7.47 1.92 0.33
C GLU A 136 6.40 1.90 1.42
N LEU A 137 5.35 2.73 1.29
CA LEU A 137 4.25 2.74 2.27
C LEU A 137 3.45 1.43 2.26
N TYR A 138 3.37 0.72 1.14
CA TYR A 138 2.74 -0.62 1.09
C TYR A 138 3.48 -1.67 1.92
N LYS A 139 4.78 -1.48 2.20
CA LYS A 139 5.55 -2.35 3.10
C LYS A 139 5.24 -2.10 4.58
N THR A 140 4.30 -1.21 4.88
CA THR A 140 3.93 -0.79 6.23
C THR A 140 2.42 -0.75 6.37
N ARG A 141 1.91 -0.58 7.60
CA ARG A 141 0.48 -0.40 7.84
C ARG A 141 -0.04 0.97 7.44
N TRP A 142 0.82 1.89 6.99
CA TRP A 142 0.37 3.18 6.45
C TRP A 142 -0.58 3.03 5.26
N CYS A 143 -0.51 1.91 4.52
CA CYS A 143 -1.47 1.63 3.45
C CYS A 143 -2.93 1.45 3.93
N LEU A 144 -3.16 1.23 5.23
CA LEU A 144 -4.49 1.19 5.85
C LEU A 144 -5.10 2.59 6.03
N LEU A 145 -4.29 3.65 5.90
CA LEU A 145 -4.70 5.06 5.96
C LEU A 145 -4.39 5.75 4.63
N PRO A 146 -5.06 5.37 3.52
CA PRO A 146 -4.62 5.69 2.17
C PRO A 146 -4.58 7.19 1.86
N GLN A 147 -5.46 7.99 2.47
CA GLN A 147 -5.44 9.45 2.32
C GLN A 147 -4.25 10.09 3.05
N VAL A 148 -3.95 9.64 4.26
CA VAL A 148 -2.80 10.13 5.06
C VAL A 148 -1.49 9.75 4.36
N ALA A 149 -1.39 8.50 3.91
CA ALA A 149 -0.27 7.98 3.12
C ALA A 149 -0.06 8.79 1.83
N ALA A 150 -1.13 9.07 1.07
CA ALA A 150 -1.05 9.86 -0.16
C ALA A 150 -0.62 11.32 0.12
N ARG A 151 -1.13 11.95 1.18
CA ARG A 151 -0.73 13.30 1.60
C ARG A 151 0.74 13.37 2.00
N GLY A 152 1.21 12.42 2.80
CA GLY A 152 2.61 12.36 3.23
C GLY A 152 3.56 12.14 2.05
N ALA A 153 3.22 11.20 1.15
CA ALA A 153 3.98 10.97 -0.08
C ALA A 153 4.02 12.23 -0.96
N LEU A 154 2.88 12.91 -1.16
CA LEU A 154 2.81 14.11 -1.97
C LEU A 154 3.60 15.27 -1.36
N ARG A 155 3.51 15.46 -0.04
CA ARG A 155 4.25 16.50 0.69
C ARG A 155 5.77 16.32 0.55
N LEU A 156 6.27 15.11 0.78
CA LEU A 156 7.70 14.83 0.58
C LEU A 156 8.10 14.99 -0.89
N ALA A 157 7.23 14.61 -1.83
CA ALA A 157 7.50 14.78 -3.25
C ALA A 157 7.60 16.26 -3.63
N CYS A 158 6.80 17.15 -3.03
CA CYS A 158 6.94 18.59 -3.17
C CYS A 158 8.29 19.10 -2.64
N GLU A 159 8.74 18.61 -1.48
CA GLU A 159 10.07 18.93 -0.93
C GLU A 159 11.18 18.53 -1.91
N LYS A 160 11.15 17.30 -2.44
CA LYS A 160 12.15 16.79 -3.40
C LYS A 160 12.09 17.48 -4.78
N CYS A 161 10.97 18.11 -5.12
CA CYS A 161 10.82 18.91 -6.32
C CYS A 161 11.14 20.40 -6.11
N ASN A 162 11.61 20.82 -4.92
CA ASN A 162 11.82 22.23 -4.56
C ASN A 162 10.56 23.10 -4.74
N ILE A 163 9.38 22.51 -4.57
CA ILE A 163 8.10 23.23 -4.67
C ILE A 163 7.83 23.85 -3.29
N ALA A 164 7.98 25.17 -3.17
CA ALA A 164 7.81 25.88 -1.89
C ALA A 164 6.41 25.65 -1.25
N LEU A 165 6.34 25.08 -0.05
CA LEU A 165 5.09 24.75 0.64
C LEU A 165 4.67 25.82 1.67
N LEU A 166 4.69 27.10 1.27
CA LEU A 166 4.54 28.22 2.21
C LEU A 166 3.17 28.28 2.91
N GLN A 167 2.13 27.65 2.34
CA GLN A 167 0.82 27.44 2.98
C GLN A 167 0.20 26.14 2.48
N LEU A 168 0.34 25.06 3.26
CA LEU A 168 -0.33 23.80 2.98
C LEU A 168 -1.78 23.81 3.51
N PRO A 169 -2.71 23.10 2.87
CA PRO A 169 -4.02 22.85 3.48
C PRO A 169 -3.86 22.16 4.84
N ALA A 170 -4.76 22.44 5.79
CA ALA A 170 -4.68 21.90 7.16
C ALA A 170 -4.62 20.35 7.19
N SER A 171 -5.17 19.68 6.19
CA SER A 171 -5.12 18.22 6.05
C SER A 171 -3.71 17.67 5.80
N PHE A 172 -2.77 18.49 5.32
CA PHE A 172 -1.36 18.14 5.09
C PHE A 172 -0.46 18.47 6.28
N THR A 173 -1.00 19.15 7.29
CA THR A 173 -0.30 19.52 8.54
C THR A 173 -0.75 18.66 9.72
N ASP A 174 -1.48 17.58 9.47
CA ASP A 174 -1.83 16.59 10.49
C ASP A 174 -0.57 15.84 10.94
N ARG A 175 -0.46 15.56 12.25
CA ARG A 175 0.64 14.81 12.85
C ARG A 175 0.88 13.46 12.16
N SER A 176 -0.19 12.78 11.74
CA SER A 176 -0.10 11.49 11.05
C SER A 176 0.56 11.64 9.67
N VAL A 177 0.39 12.79 9.02
CA VAL A 177 1.07 13.12 7.76
C VAL A 177 2.54 13.42 8.02
N ASP A 178 2.88 14.14 9.10
CA ASP A 178 4.26 14.37 9.51
C ASP A 178 5.02 13.06 9.79
N ASP A 179 4.36 12.11 10.44
CA ASP A 179 4.93 10.79 10.73
C ASP A 179 5.23 10.02 9.43
N VAL A 180 4.33 10.05 8.45
CA VAL A 180 4.56 9.46 7.12
C VAL A 180 5.72 10.13 6.40
N VAL A 181 5.79 11.46 6.39
CA VAL A 181 6.89 12.20 5.76
C VAL A 181 8.22 11.86 6.42
N THR A 182 8.27 11.81 7.75
CA THR A 182 9.47 11.48 8.51
C THR A 182 9.96 10.07 8.22
N TYR A 183 9.03 9.10 8.16
CA TYR A 183 9.36 7.74 7.77
C TYR A 183 9.90 7.66 6.33
N LEU A 184 9.20 8.26 5.37
CA LEU A 184 9.67 8.25 3.98
C LEU A 184 11.03 8.94 3.84
N ARG A 185 11.25 10.02 4.57
CA ARG A 185 12.53 10.72 4.60
C ARG A 185 13.64 9.77 5.06
N SER A 186 13.45 9.01 6.14
CA SER A 186 14.47 8.04 6.59
C SER A 186 14.72 6.90 5.59
N CYS A 187 13.72 6.49 4.81
CA CYS A 187 13.89 5.51 3.74
C CYS A 187 14.74 6.04 2.56
N PHE A 188 14.69 7.35 2.29
CA PHE A 188 15.24 7.95 1.05
C PHE A 188 16.36 8.97 1.30
N GLU A 189 16.89 9.08 2.51
CA GLU A 189 18.04 9.93 2.84
C GLU A 189 19.40 9.24 2.75
N CYS A 190 19.48 8.00 2.26
CA CYS A 190 20.75 7.27 2.16
C CYS A 190 21.53 7.41 0.84
N HIS A 191 21.07 8.14 -0.17
CA HIS A 191 21.86 8.38 -1.40
C HIS A 191 21.89 9.88 -1.73
N GLY A 192 23.04 10.50 -1.44
CA GLY A 192 23.41 11.83 -1.91
C GLY A 192 23.69 11.88 -3.40
#